data_AF-A0A7G2LWD4-F1
#
_entry.id   AF-A0A7G2LWD4-F1
#
_cell.length_a   1.000
_cell.length_b   1.000
_cell.length_c   1.000
_cell.angle_alpha   90.00
_cell.angle_beta   90.00
_cell.angle_gamma   90.00
#
_symmetry.space_group_name_H-M   'P 1'
#
loop_
_entity.id
_entity.type
_entity.pdbx_description
1 polymer ?
#
loop_
_entity_poly.entity_id
_entity_poly.type
_entity_poly.pdbx_seq_one_letter_code
_entity_poly.pdbx_strand_id
1 'polypeptide(L)'
;ARLTFHLVYPSMSAAQAEAQGLPAGTMIVPSTDGFNELLYEDVAIGGEELVDAQPSFDQNSRPVVSFRFNTQGAITFGEITSQNVGRRFAIVLDGEVITAPTIQSPITGGTGQISGS
;
A
#
# COMPACT_ATOMS: atom_id res chain seq x y z
N ALA A 1 13.80 -7.71 0.86
CA ALA A 1 12.75 -6.73 0.57
C ALA A 1 11.71 -6.79 1.68
N ARG A 2 11.33 -5.64 2.24
CA ARG A 2 10.29 -5.50 3.26
C ARG A 2 9.09 -4.82 2.61
N LEU A 3 8.00 -5.58 2.47
CA LEU A 3 6.72 -5.06 1.98
C LEU A 3 5.86 -4.65 3.18
N THR A 4 5.42 -3.40 3.20
CA THR A 4 4.43 -2.91 4.18
C THR A 4 3.29 -2.21 3.47
N PHE A 5 2.19 -2.09 4.18
CA PHE A 5 0.97 -1.54 3.63
C PHE A 5 0.43 -0.47 4.57
N HIS A 6 0.10 0.69 4.02
CA HIS A 6 -0.26 1.88 4.77
C HIS A 6 -1.48 2.55 4.14
N LEU A 7 -2.33 3.17 4.95
CA LEU A 7 -3.38 4.04 4.42
C LEU A 7 -2.78 5.37 3.99
N VAL A 8 -3.25 5.92 2.88
CA VAL A 8 -2.90 7.29 2.46
C VAL A 8 -3.69 8.28 3.31
N TYR A 9 -3.03 9.35 3.74
CA TYR A 9 -3.66 10.43 4.47
C TYR A 9 -4.56 11.25 3.54
N PRO A 10 -5.89 11.32 3.79
CA PRO A 10 -6.82 11.87 2.80
C PRO A 10 -6.95 13.40 2.84
N SER A 11 -6.52 14.05 3.93
CA SER A 11 -6.86 15.47 4.15
C SER A 11 -5.87 16.47 3.54
N MET A 12 -4.66 16.03 3.17
CA MET A 12 -3.66 16.88 2.51
C MET A 12 -2.63 16.02 1.77
N SER A 13 -1.95 16.61 0.78
CA SER A 13 -0.85 15.97 0.04
C SER A 13 0.48 16.06 0.80
N ALA A 14 1.47 15.26 0.39
CA ALA A 14 2.83 15.34 0.94
C ALA A 14 3.41 16.75 0.79
N ALA A 15 3.28 17.39 -0.38
CA ALA A 15 3.77 18.76 -0.60
C ALA A 15 3.11 19.80 0.32
N GLN A 16 1.82 19.62 0.65
CA GLN A 16 1.14 20.49 1.62
C GLN A 16 1.66 20.26 3.04
N ALA A 17 1.89 19.00 3.43
CA ALA A 17 2.45 18.66 4.73
C ALA A 17 3.90 19.15 4.89
N GLU A 18 4.72 19.14 3.83
CA GLU A 18 6.07 19.72 3.85
C GLU A 18 6.04 21.22 4.13
N ALA A 19 5.04 21.94 3.58
CA ALA A 19 4.92 23.38 3.76
C ALA A 19 4.25 23.79 5.08
N GLN A 20 3.29 23.01 5.57
CA GLN A 20 2.44 23.36 6.73
C GLN A 20 2.80 22.59 8.01
N GLY A 21 3.68 21.60 7.92
CA GLY A 21 4.01 20.65 8.98
C GLY A 21 3.26 19.33 8.84
N LEU A 22 3.91 18.23 9.22
CA LEU A 22 3.30 16.90 9.18
C LEU A 22 2.23 16.77 10.28
N PRO A 23 1.02 16.28 9.93
CA PRO A 23 0.06 15.82 10.93
C PRO A 23 0.66 14.73 11.83
N ALA A 24 0.23 14.66 13.09
CA ALA A 24 0.67 13.61 14.00
C ALA A 24 0.25 12.22 13.49
N GLY A 25 1.16 11.23 13.58
CA GLY A 25 0.88 9.87 13.09
C GLY A 25 1.04 9.72 11.58
N THR A 26 1.75 10.64 10.90
CA THR A 26 1.94 10.60 9.44
C THR A 26 3.40 10.67 9.04
N MET A 27 3.73 10.06 7.91
CA MET A 27 5.06 10.06 7.31
C MET A 27 4.97 10.35 5.82
N ILE A 28 5.97 11.05 5.31
CA ILE A 28 6.15 11.26 3.88
C ILE A 28 7.04 10.15 3.33
N VAL A 29 6.59 9.52 2.26
CA VAL A 29 7.30 8.41 1.61
C VAL A 29 7.44 8.72 0.11
N PRO A 30 8.64 8.59 -0.47
CA PRO A 30 8.82 8.78 -1.91
C PRO A 30 8.05 7.69 -2.67
N SER A 31 7.46 8.04 -3.82
CA SER A 31 6.84 7.09 -4.75
C SER A 31 7.72 6.90 -5.99
N THR A 32 7.64 5.72 -6.60
CA THR A 32 8.30 5.41 -7.89
C THR A 32 7.85 6.33 -9.01
N ASP A 33 6.62 6.86 -8.94
CA ASP A 33 6.08 7.83 -9.90
C ASP A 33 6.70 9.25 -9.76
N GLY A 34 7.63 9.46 -8.83
CA GLY A 34 8.32 10.73 -8.61
C GLY A 34 7.56 11.75 -7.74
N PHE A 35 6.41 11.36 -7.19
CA PHE A 35 5.65 12.17 -6.24
C PHE A 35 5.71 11.58 -4.84
N ASN A 36 5.95 12.41 -3.83
CA ASN A 36 5.88 11.97 -2.44
C ASN A 36 4.41 11.70 -2.05
N GLU A 37 4.18 10.61 -1.31
CA GLU A 37 2.89 10.26 -0.72
C GLU A 37 2.91 10.51 0.78
N LEU A 38 1.80 11.01 1.33
CA LEU A 38 1.62 11.20 2.76
C LEU A 38 0.82 10.03 3.32
N LEU A 39 1.44 9.23 4.16
CA LEU A 39 0.89 7.98 4.69
C LEU A 39 0.66 8.08 6.19
N TYR A 40 -0.25 7.29 6.73
CA TYR A 40 -0.27 7.03 8.17
C TYR A 40 0.93 6.18 8.57
N GLU A 41 1.58 6.51 9.68
CA GLU A 41 2.73 5.76 10.23
C GLU A 41 2.34 4.34 10.63
N ASP A 42 1.08 4.16 11.06
CA ASP A 42 0.53 2.85 11.40
C ASP A 42 0.58 1.91 10.20
N VAL A 43 1.30 0.81 10.38
CA VAL A 43 1.34 -0.30 9.42
C VAL A 43 -0.02 -1.00 9.50
N ALA A 44 -0.80 -0.91 8.43
CA ALA A 44 -2.11 -1.55 8.36
C ALA A 44 -1.95 -3.07 8.35
N ILE A 45 -1.00 -3.59 7.56
CA ILE A 45 -0.59 -4.99 7.59
C ILE A 45 0.90 -5.09 7.26
N GLY A 46 1.62 -5.87 8.05
CA GLY A 46 3.05 -6.09 7.88
C GLY A 46 3.36 -7.26 6.94
N GLY A 47 4.54 -7.26 6.36
CA GLY A 47 5.01 -8.36 5.49
C GLY A 47 5.26 -9.69 6.21
N GLU A 48 5.15 -9.74 7.54
CA GLU A 48 5.25 -10.97 8.34
C GLU A 48 4.09 -11.93 8.04
N GLU A 49 2.96 -11.38 7.60
CA GLU A 49 1.78 -12.14 7.20
C GLU A 49 1.82 -12.57 5.73
N LEU A 50 2.84 -12.16 4.97
CA LEU A 50 3.06 -12.58 3.59
C LEU A 50 3.70 -13.97 3.56
N VAL A 51 3.06 -14.87 2.82
CA VAL A 51 3.64 -16.16 2.42
C VAL A 51 4.63 -15.96 1.29
N ASP A 52 4.30 -15.08 0.34
CA ASP A 52 5.16 -14.81 -0.81
C ASP A 52 4.89 -13.41 -1.39
N ALA A 53 5.94 -12.80 -1.95
CA ALA A 53 5.87 -11.56 -2.70
C ALA A 53 6.98 -11.56 -3.77
N GLN A 54 6.59 -11.70 -5.03
CA GLN A 54 7.53 -11.81 -6.15
C GLN A 54 7.19 -10.81 -7.26
N PRO A 55 8.21 -10.21 -7.88
CA PRO A 55 8.04 -9.59 -9.19
C PRO A 55 7.53 -10.63 -10.21
N SER A 56 6.61 -10.22 -11.05
CA SER A 56 5.95 -10.98 -12.10
C SER A 56 5.62 -10.03 -13.25
N PHE A 57 4.97 -10.54 -14.29
CA PHE A 57 4.47 -9.74 -15.40
C PHE A 57 2.98 -9.98 -15.58
N ASP A 58 2.22 -8.91 -15.85
CA ASP A 58 0.81 -9.03 -16.23
C ASP A 58 0.66 -9.61 -17.65
N GLN A 59 -0.59 -9.79 -18.12
CA GLN A 59 -0.88 -10.28 -19.48
C GLN A 59 -0.33 -9.38 -20.59
N ASN A 60 -0.02 -8.12 -20.28
CA ASN A 60 0.52 -7.13 -21.20
C ASN A 60 2.04 -6.99 -21.07
N SER A 61 2.72 -7.93 -20.39
CA SER A 61 4.16 -7.91 -20.11
C SER A 61 4.62 -6.69 -19.31
N ARG A 62 3.76 -6.12 -18.47
CA ARG A 62 4.10 -5.03 -17.55
C ARG A 62 4.61 -5.61 -16.22
N PRO A 63 5.69 -5.07 -15.63
CA PRO A 63 6.18 -5.54 -14.35
C PRO A 63 5.14 -5.29 -13.26
N VAL A 64 4.79 -6.34 -12.53
CA VAL A 64 3.87 -6.31 -11.38
C VAL A 64 4.46 -7.07 -10.22
N VAL A 65 4.18 -6.68 -8.98
CA VAL A 65 4.49 -7.48 -7.78
C VAL A 65 3.26 -8.28 -7.41
N SER A 66 3.36 -9.60 -7.50
CA SER A 66 2.32 -10.50 -7.00
C SER A 66 2.61 -10.83 -5.55
N PHE A 67 1.59 -10.79 -4.71
CA PHE A 67 1.72 -11.10 -3.29
C PHE A 67 0.65 -12.10 -2.84
N ARG A 68 1.00 -12.89 -1.82
CA ARG A 68 0.12 -13.85 -1.17
C ARG A 68 0.30 -13.75 0.34
N PHE A 69 -0.80 -13.55 1.04
CA PHE A 69 -0.87 -13.63 2.49
C PHE A 69 -1.11 -15.06 2.96
N ASN A 70 -0.75 -15.33 4.22
CA ASN A 70 -1.18 -16.52 4.93
C ASN A 70 -2.68 -16.37 5.29
N THR A 71 -3.27 -17.37 5.94
CA THR A 71 -4.69 -17.33 6.33
C THR A 71 -5.02 -16.15 7.26
N GLN A 72 -4.15 -15.84 8.22
CA GLN A 72 -4.35 -14.75 9.16
C GLN A 72 -4.26 -13.39 8.46
N GLY A 73 -3.21 -13.18 7.67
CA GLY A 73 -3.03 -12.00 6.83
C GLY A 73 -4.17 -11.77 5.85
N ALA A 74 -4.70 -12.84 5.24
CA ALA A 74 -5.84 -12.72 4.32
C ALA A 74 -7.11 -12.21 5.04
N ILE A 75 -7.36 -12.69 6.27
CA ILE A 75 -8.49 -12.22 7.10
C ILE A 75 -8.28 -10.76 7.48
N THR A 76 -7.14 -10.42 8.08
CA THR A 76 -6.82 -9.07 8.51
C THR A 76 -6.84 -8.08 7.34
N PHE A 77 -6.26 -8.46 6.19
CA PHE A 77 -6.31 -7.65 4.98
C PHE A 77 -7.72 -7.47 4.45
N GLY A 78 -8.53 -8.52 4.48
CA GLY A 78 -9.94 -8.47 4.13
C GLY A 78 -10.73 -7.52 5.03
N GLU A 79 -10.50 -7.53 6.33
CA GLU A 79 -11.14 -6.62 7.29
C GLU A 79 -10.73 -5.17 7.07
N ILE A 80 -9.43 -4.91 6.91
CA ILE A 80 -8.91 -3.56 6.64
C ILE A 80 -9.50 -3.02 5.35
N THR A 81 -9.42 -3.79 4.25
CA THR A 81 -9.93 -3.34 2.96
C THR A 81 -11.46 -3.14 3.00
N SER A 82 -12.19 -3.97 3.74
CA SER A 82 -13.63 -3.81 3.95
C SER A 82 -13.99 -2.49 4.65
N GLN A 83 -13.22 -2.09 5.66
CA GLN A 83 -13.47 -0.86 6.41
C GLN A 83 -13.01 0.40 5.67
N ASN A 84 -12.21 0.24 4.61
CA ASN A 84 -11.54 1.34 3.92
C ASN A 84 -11.88 1.42 2.42
N VAL A 85 -13.01 0.83 2.01
CA VAL A 85 -13.51 0.99 0.63
C VAL A 85 -13.67 2.47 0.28
N GLY A 86 -13.17 2.87 -0.88
CA GLY A 86 -13.13 4.25 -1.36
C GLY A 86 -11.91 5.05 -0.90
N ARG A 87 -11.06 4.49 -0.02
CA ARG A 87 -9.81 5.14 0.41
C ARG A 87 -8.61 4.63 -0.38
N ARG A 88 -7.57 5.46 -0.49
CA ARG A 88 -6.29 5.07 -1.09
C ARG A 88 -5.45 4.27 -0.10
N PHE A 89 -4.80 3.23 -0.60
CA PHE A 89 -4.03 2.29 0.19
C PHE A 89 -2.67 2.10 -0.47
N ALA A 90 -1.63 2.62 0.18
CA ALA A 90 -0.27 2.61 -0.30
C ALA A 90 0.43 1.30 0.02
N ILE A 91 1.23 0.86 -0.94
CA ILE A 91 2.03 -0.34 -0.86
C ILE A 91 3.48 0.08 -0.95
N VAL A 92 4.21 -0.18 0.14
CA VAL A 92 5.56 0.31 0.36
C VAL A 92 6.51 -0.87 0.29
N LEU A 93 7.51 -0.78 -0.57
CA LEU A 93 8.56 -1.78 -0.71
C LEU A 93 9.90 -1.13 -0.38
N ASP A 94 10.59 -1.66 0.64
CA ASP A 94 11.91 -1.16 1.06
C ASP A 94 11.94 0.37 1.35
N GLY A 95 10.81 0.93 1.77
CA GLY A 95 10.67 2.35 2.11
C GLY A 95 10.23 3.26 0.97
N GLU A 96 9.85 2.71 -0.18
CA GLU A 96 9.34 3.45 -1.34
C GLU A 96 7.92 3.00 -1.68
N VAL A 97 7.02 3.95 -1.96
CA VAL A 97 5.67 3.65 -2.45
C VAL A 97 5.77 3.15 -3.88
N ILE A 98 5.38 1.90 -4.11
CA ILE A 98 5.32 1.32 -5.46
C ILE A 98 3.97 1.65 -6.11
N THR A 99 2.91 1.70 -5.31
CA THR A 99 1.58 2.11 -5.78
C THR A 99 0.70 2.53 -4.61
N ALA A 100 -0.31 3.34 -4.88
CA ALA A 100 -1.34 3.72 -3.90
C ALA A 100 -2.75 3.77 -4.51
N PRO A 101 -3.32 2.61 -4.92
CA PRO A 101 -4.63 2.52 -5.54
C PRO A 101 -5.75 2.81 -4.55
N THR A 102 -6.90 3.21 -5.08
CA THR A 102 -8.15 3.27 -4.32
C THR A 102 -8.72 1.87 -4.12
N ILE A 103 -9.07 1.52 -2.89
CA ILE A 103 -9.76 0.26 -2.58
C ILE A 103 -11.17 0.33 -3.19
N GLN A 104 -11.41 -0.42 -4.27
CA GLN A 104 -12.72 -0.44 -4.94
C GLN A 104 -13.69 -1.42 -4.29
N SER A 105 -13.18 -2.50 -3.73
CA SER A 105 -13.95 -3.55 -3.06
C SER A 105 -13.08 -4.25 -2.00
N PRO A 106 -13.70 -4.95 -1.03
CA PRO A 106 -12.97 -5.78 -0.08
C PRO A 106 -12.08 -6.82 -0.77
N ILE A 107 -10.84 -6.99 -0.29
CA ILE A 107 -9.90 -7.98 -0.81
C ILE A 107 -9.75 -9.11 0.21
N THR A 108 -10.61 -10.12 0.12
CA THR A 108 -10.66 -11.26 1.05
C THR A 108 -9.94 -12.50 0.53
N GLY A 109 -9.48 -12.48 -0.73
CA GLY A 109 -8.85 -13.64 -1.37
C GLY A 109 -7.43 -13.97 -0.89
N GLY A 110 -6.81 -13.10 -0.09
CA GLY A 110 -5.45 -13.31 0.42
C GLY A 110 -4.36 -13.27 -0.65
N THR A 111 -4.68 -12.92 -1.89
CA THR A 111 -3.73 -12.76 -3.01
C THR A 111 -4.05 -11.50 -3.78
N GLY A 112 -3.03 -10.83 -4.29
CA GLY A 112 -3.20 -9.66 -5.14
C GLY A 112 -2.00 -9.43 -6.06
N GLN A 113 -2.18 -8.52 -7.00
CA GLN A 113 -1.13 -8.06 -7.90
C GLN A 113 -1.07 -6.54 -7.84
N ILE A 114 0.15 -6.02 -7.96
CA ILE A 114 0.48 -4.61 -7.80
C ILE A 114 1.26 -4.21 -9.03
N SER A 115 0.76 -3.29 -9.84
CA SER A 115 1.59 -2.66 -10.87
C SER A 115 2.34 -1.47 -10.29
N GLY A 116 3.64 -1.38 -10.54
CA GLY A 116 4.35 -0.10 -10.49
C GLY A 116 4.13 0.62 -11.81
N SER A 117 3.65 1.86 -11.78
CA SER A 117 3.66 2.74 -12.95
C SER A 117 4.92 3.59 -13.00
#